data_AF-A0AAD7BUD7-F1
#
_entry.id   AF-A0AAD7BUD7-F1
#
_cell.length_a   1.000
_cell.length_b   1.000
_cell.length_c   1.000
_cell.angle_alpha   90.00
_cell.angle_beta   90.00
_cell.angle_gamma   90.00
#
_symmetry.space_group_name_H-M   'P 1'
#
loop_
_entity.id
_entity.type
_entity.pdbx_description
1 polymer ?
#
loop_
_entity_poly.entity_id
_entity_poly.type
_entity_poly.pdbx_seq_one_letter_code
_entity_poly.pdbx_strand_id
1 'polypeptide(L)'
;MLWHFRRREIPWEVVDRKAIKPVFYEGDDDDEGPSLPLLPCVAVASVLTQATDIDIASVSDADTSPAVDDAAELRKAVVFARQQLLQTIQKKNFNALLSESWNLTILRRGKRHRVQVEYTGRPARLVGKVPALRPPPFIQIL
;
A
#
# COMPACT_ATOMS: atom_id res chain seq x y z
N MET A 1 25.28 44.54 -16.43
CA MET A 1 24.53 43.88 -15.33
C MET A 1 23.83 42.66 -15.89
N LEU A 2 24.29 41.45 -15.54
CA LEU A 2 23.66 40.20 -15.97
C LEU A 2 22.48 39.90 -15.04
N TRP A 3 21.26 40.14 -15.52
CA TRP A 3 20.04 39.77 -14.81
C TRP A 3 19.92 38.24 -14.80
N HIS A 4 20.17 37.65 -13.63
CA HIS A 4 19.93 36.23 -13.41
C HIS A 4 18.41 36.04 -13.27
N PHE A 5 17.72 35.84 -14.39
CA PHE A 5 16.39 35.25 -14.36
C PHE A 5 16.53 33.87 -13.72
N ARG A 6 16.32 33.78 -12.40
CA ARG A 6 16.02 32.51 -11.73
C ARG A 6 14.80 31.97 -12.45
N ARG A 7 15.00 30.97 -13.32
CA ARG A 7 13.89 30.25 -13.95
C ARG A 7 12.95 29.85 -12.82
N ARG A 8 11.73 30.39 -12.81
CA ARG A 8 10.70 29.99 -11.85
C ARG A 8 10.52 28.49 -12.03
N GLU A 9 10.98 27.75 -11.04
CA GLU A 9 10.74 26.33 -10.98
C GLU A 9 9.23 26.11 -10.88
N ILE A 10 8.63 25.57 -11.94
CA ILE A 10 7.20 25.23 -11.95
C ILE A 10 6.97 24.24 -10.80
N PRO A 11 6.05 24.48 -9.86
CA PRO A 11 5.79 23.55 -8.77
C PRO A 11 5.22 22.23 -9.32
N TRP A 12 5.32 21.16 -8.53
CA TRP A 12 4.61 19.93 -8.85
C TRP A 12 3.11 20.14 -8.63
N GLU A 13 2.32 19.88 -9.66
CA GLU A 13 0.86 19.92 -9.63
C GLU A 13 0.33 18.51 -9.37
N VAL A 14 -0.70 18.37 -8.53
CA VAL A 14 -1.39 17.10 -8.33
C VAL A 14 -2.35 16.89 -9.50
N VAL A 15 -2.11 15.85 -10.29
CA VAL A 15 -2.95 15.47 -11.45
C VAL A 15 -4.10 14.58 -11.01
N ASP A 16 -3.81 13.58 -10.17
CA ASP A 16 -4.80 12.62 -9.70
C ASP A 16 -4.44 12.12 -8.30
N ARG A 17 -5.46 11.65 -7.58
CA ARG A 17 -5.32 11.04 -6.27
C ARG A 17 -6.29 9.86 -6.13
N LYS A 18 -5.73 8.69 -5.85
CA LYS A 18 -6.49 7.47 -5.56
C LYS A 18 -6.10 6.98 -4.17
N ALA A 19 -7.07 6.68 -3.33
CA ALA A 19 -6.80 6.21 -1.98
C ALA A 19 -7.79 5.13 -1.56
N ILE A 20 -7.30 4.24 -0.69
CA ILE A 20 -8.07 3.13 -0.13
C ILE A 20 -8.11 3.27 1.38
N LYS A 21 -9.33 3.17 1.92
CA LYS A 21 -9.54 3.13 3.36
C LYS A 21 -8.93 1.85 3.94
N PRO A 22 -8.42 1.89 5.19
CA PRO A 22 -7.88 0.71 5.85
C PRO A 22 -8.83 -0.49 5.75
N VAL A 23 -8.33 -1.58 5.20
CA VAL A 23 -9.02 -2.87 5.15
C VAL A 23 -8.45 -3.73 6.26
N PHE A 24 -9.29 -4.17 7.19
CA PHE A 24 -8.89 -5.06 8.27
C PHE A 24 -9.09 -6.51 7.84
N TYR A 25 -8.11 -7.35 8.15
CA TYR A 25 -8.21 -8.80 8.10
C TYR A 25 -8.48 -9.26 9.54
N GLU A 26 -9.72 -9.11 9.99
CA GLU A 26 -10.16 -9.73 11.24
C GLU A 26 -10.10 -11.26 11.06
N GLY A 27 -9.57 -11.96 12.05
CA GLY A 27 -9.77 -13.40 12.17
C GLY A 27 -11.19 -13.59 12.67
N ASP A 28 -12.01 -14.34 11.92
CA ASP A 28 -13.32 -14.80 12.38
C ASP A 28 -13.13 -15.70 13.62
N ASP A 29 -13.06 -15.09 14.80
CA ASP A 29 -13.17 -15.78 16.08
C ASP A 29 -14.64 -15.67 16.55
N ASP A 30 -15.57 -16.26 15.80
CA ASP A 30 -16.94 -16.51 16.28
C ASP A 30 -17.40 -17.90 15.79
N ASP A 31 -17.30 -18.87 16.69
CA ASP A 31 -18.02 -20.15 16.61
C ASP A 31 -19.55 -19.88 16.64
N GLU A 32 -20.28 -20.60 15.77
CA GLU A 32 -21.76 -20.83 15.75
C GLU A 32 -22.68 -19.98 14.81
N GLY A 33 -22.58 -20.24 13.49
CA GLY A 33 -23.71 -20.38 12.53
C GLY A 33 -24.15 -19.17 11.66
N PRO A 34 -24.93 -19.34 10.54
CA PRO A 34 -25.04 -20.46 9.60
C PRO A 34 -24.52 -20.11 8.16
N SER A 35 -24.10 -21.16 7.46
CA SER A 35 -23.81 -21.31 6.02
C SER A 35 -24.16 -20.14 5.07
N LEU A 36 -23.15 -19.33 4.72
CA LEU A 36 -23.14 -18.55 3.47
C LEU A 36 -22.09 -19.11 2.50
N PRO A 37 -22.36 -19.09 1.18
CA PRO A 37 -21.60 -19.87 0.21
C PRO A 37 -20.20 -19.29 -0.04
N LEU A 38 -19.20 -19.97 0.51
CA LEU A 38 -17.87 -20.26 -0.06
C LEU A 38 -17.28 -19.23 -1.03
N LEU A 39 -16.46 -18.31 -0.49
CA LEU A 39 -15.23 -17.88 -1.15
C LEU A 39 -14.05 -18.53 -0.40
N PRO A 40 -13.02 -19.07 -1.08
CA PRO A 40 -11.97 -19.85 -0.43
C PRO A 40 -10.97 -18.91 0.25
N CYS A 41 -11.34 -18.35 1.39
CA CYS A 41 -10.40 -17.76 2.35
C CYS A 41 -10.33 -18.71 3.54
N VAL A 42 -9.42 -19.68 3.44
CA VAL A 42 -9.19 -20.71 4.45
C VAL A 42 -8.80 -20.06 5.77
N ALA A 43 -9.61 -20.37 6.78
CA ALA A 43 -9.38 -20.30 8.22
C ALA A 43 -7.93 -19.98 8.64
N VAL A 44 -7.75 -18.79 9.22
CA VAL A 44 -6.59 -18.42 10.05
C VAL A 44 -7.04 -18.41 11.52
N ALA A 45 -7.57 -19.54 11.98
CA ALA A 45 -7.85 -19.77 13.39
C ALA A 45 -6.57 -20.25 14.10
N SER A 46 -6.30 -19.74 15.29
CA SER A 46 -5.12 -20.00 16.13
C SER A 46 -3.83 -19.29 15.69
N VAL A 47 -3.85 -17.96 15.71
CA VAL A 47 -2.61 -17.19 15.72
C VAL A 47 -2.61 -16.15 16.83
N LEU A 48 -1.72 -16.33 17.81
CA LEU A 48 -1.43 -15.29 18.81
C LEU A 48 -0.84 -14.07 18.09
N THR A 49 -1.65 -13.04 17.91
CA THR A 49 -1.24 -11.77 17.30
C THR A 49 -0.63 -10.85 18.37
N GLN A 50 0.69 -10.69 18.36
CA GLN A 50 1.28 -9.47 18.94
C GLN A 50 1.12 -8.34 17.93
N ALA A 51 0.00 -7.65 18.02
CA ALA A 51 -0.27 -6.43 17.27
C ALA A 51 0.27 -5.22 18.06
N THR A 52 1.02 -4.35 17.39
CA THR A 52 1.34 -3.02 17.95
C THR A 52 0.35 -2.02 17.37
N ASP A 53 -0.19 -1.13 18.21
CA ASP A 53 -1.13 -0.07 17.80
C ASP A 53 -0.42 1.09 17.08
N ILE A 54 0.47 0.76 16.14
CA ILE A 54 1.28 1.71 15.39
C ILE A 54 1.13 1.35 13.92
N ASP A 55 0.46 2.22 13.16
CA ASP A 55 0.43 2.12 11.72
C ASP A 55 1.80 2.50 11.16
N ILE A 56 2.35 1.68 10.25
CA ILE A 56 3.62 1.95 9.60
C ILE A 56 3.33 2.37 8.16
N ALA A 57 3.94 3.47 7.72
CA ALA A 57 3.86 3.99 6.37
C ALA A 57 5.17 3.79 5.60
N SER A 58 5.10 3.49 4.31
CA SER A 58 6.21 3.55 3.36
C SER A 58 5.83 4.46 2.20
N VAL A 59 6.67 5.45 1.91
CA VAL A 59 6.48 6.38 0.80
C VAL A 59 7.50 6.07 -0.29
N SER A 60 7.02 5.79 -1.50
CA SER A 60 7.87 5.55 -2.67
C SER A 60 7.54 6.55 -3.77
N ASP A 61 8.57 7.23 -4.26
CA ASP A 61 8.49 8.13 -5.41
C ASP A 61 9.15 7.49 -6.63
N ALA A 62 8.46 7.48 -7.76
CA ALA A 62 9.02 7.09 -9.05
C ALA A 62 8.76 8.17 -10.09
N ASP A 63 9.82 8.61 -10.79
CA ASP A 63 9.69 9.51 -11.93
C ASP A 63 9.23 8.67 -13.15
N THR A 64 8.08 9.02 -13.73
CA THR A 64 7.44 8.28 -14.84
C THR A 64 7.39 9.14 -16.11
N SER A 65 7.35 8.45 -17.25
CA SER A 65 7.18 9.06 -18.58
C SER A 65 5.80 9.75 -18.70
N PRO A 66 5.53 10.58 -19.73
CA PRO A 66 4.26 11.29 -19.83
C PRO A 66 3.01 10.40 -20.04
N ALA A 67 3.18 9.09 -20.25
CA ALA A 67 2.10 8.12 -20.36
C ALA A 67 1.71 7.55 -18.98
N VAL A 68 1.32 8.43 -18.05
CA VAL A 68 1.02 8.08 -16.65
C VAL A 68 -0.29 7.30 -16.46
N ASP A 69 -1.09 7.20 -17.52
CA ASP A 69 -2.34 6.45 -17.53
C ASP A 69 -2.13 4.93 -17.67
N ASP A 70 -0.88 4.45 -17.71
CA ASP A 70 -0.63 3.01 -17.70
C ASP A 70 -0.92 2.46 -16.29
N ALA A 71 -2.15 1.98 -16.12
CA ALA A 71 -2.61 1.28 -14.93
C ALA A 71 -1.63 0.19 -14.48
N ALA A 72 -0.87 -0.43 -15.41
CA ALA A 72 0.13 -1.43 -15.06
C ALA A 72 1.32 -0.82 -14.28
N GLU A 73 1.77 0.39 -14.62
CA GLU A 73 2.84 1.08 -13.89
C GLU A 73 2.37 1.52 -12.50
N LEU A 74 1.15 2.04 -12.38
CA LEU A 74 0.56 2.41 -11.09
C LEU A 74 0.44 1.19 -10.16
N ARG A 75 -0.01 0.05 -10.70
CA ARG A 75 -0.08 -1.21 -9.95
C ARG A 75 1.29 -1.68 -9.49
N LYS A 76 2.32 -1.61 -10.35
CA LYS A 76 3.70 -1.95 -9.97
C LYS A 76 4.21 -1.06 -8.85
N ALA A 77 3.94 0.26 -8.90
CA ALA A 77 4.34 1.19 -7.86
C ALA A 77 3.70 0.84 -6.50
N VAL A 78 2.41 0.50 -6.48
CA VAL A 78 1.72 0.07 -5.24
C VAL A 78 2.26 -1.25 -4.70
N VAL A 79 2.51 -2.23 -5.56
CA VAL A 79 3.12 -3.50 -5.17
C VAL A 79 4.53 -3.28 -4.58
N PHE A 80 5.31 -2.39 -5.20
CA PHE A 80 6.65 -2.04 -4.74
C PHE A 80 6.63 -1.37 -3.36
N ALA A 81 5.78 -0.36 -3.17
CA ALA A 81 5.63 0.32 -1.87
C ALA A 81 5.24 -0.66 -0.75
N ARG A 82 4.34 -1.61 -1.05
CA ARG A 82 3.99 -2.68 -0.12
C ARG A 82 5.17 -3.58 0.21
N GLN A 83 5.96 -3.98 -0.78
CA GLN A 83 7.16 -4.80 -0.53
C GLN A 83 8.15 -4.08 0.38
N GLN A 84 8.34 -2.78 0.20
CA GLN A 84 9.18 -1.97 1.09
C GLN A 84 8.64 -1.93 2.52
N LEU A 85 7.32 -1.80 2.68
CA LEU A 85 6.68 -1.88 4.00
C LEU A 85 6.91 -3.26 4.63
N LEU A 86 6.68 -4.35 3.90
CA LEU A 86 6.88 -5.72 4.38
C LEU A 86 8.33 -5.99 4.80
N GLN A 87 9.31 -5.51 4.04
CA GLN A 87 10.72 -5.59 4.45
C GLN A 87 11.00 -4.81 5.74
N THR A 88 10.34 -3.66 5.92
CA THR A 88 10.48 -2.81 7.10
C THR A 88 9.90 -3.49 8.35
N ILE A 89 8.73 -4.12 8.25
CA ILE A 89 8.12 -4.83 9.38
C ILE A 89 8.88 -6.12 9.70
N GLN A 90 9.45 -6.79 8.69
CA GLN A 90 10.28 -7.98 8.88
C GLN A 90 11.54 -7.68 9.70
N LYS A 91 12.19 -6.53 9.45
CA LYS A 91 13.30 -6.04 10.28
C LYS A 91 12.90 -5.81 11.75
N LYS A 92 11.62 -5.56 12.01
CA LYS A 92 11.04 -5.38 13.35
C LYS A 92 10.46 -6.68 13.94
N ASN A 93 10.74 -7.84 13.35
CA ASN A 93 10.25 -9.17 13.76
C ASN A 93 8.73 -9.40 13.60
N PHE A 94 8.07 -8.62 12.75
CA PHE A 94 6.70 -8.89 12.30
C PHE A 94 6.71 -9.67 10.98
N ASN A 95 5.69 -10.47 10.73
CA ASN A 95 5.60 -11.32 9.53
C ASN A 95 4.32 -11.13 8.72
N ALA A 96 3.40 -10.26 9.18
CA ALA A 96 2.15 -9.96 8.48
C ALA A 96 1.64 -8.55 8.76
N LEU A 97 0.63 -8.14 8.00
CA LEU A 97 -0.15 -6.91 8.20
C LEU A 97 -1.60 -7.30 8.53
N LEU A 98 -2.17 -6.78 9.62
CA LEU A 98 -3.59 -6.96 9.98
C LEU A 98 -4.50 -6.00 9.25
N SER A 99 -3.98 -4.82 8.91
CA SER A 99 -4.68 -3.88 8.07
C SER A 99 -3.76 -3.34 7.00
N GLU A 100 -4.35 -3.02 5.85
CA GLU A 100 -3.65 -2.44 4.71
C GLU A 100 -4.46 -1.28 4.13
N SER A 101 -3.78 -0.19 3.81
CA SER A 101 -4.30 0.95 3.08
C SER A 101 -3.22 1.55 2.19
N TRP A 102 -3.62 2.30 1.17
CA TRP A 102 -2.67 3.02 0.34
C TRP A 102 -3.27 4.31 -0.20
N ASN A 103 -2.41 5.28 -0.44
CA ASN A 103 -2.72 6.57 -1.03
C ASN A 103 -1.71 6.83 -2.16
N LEU A 104 -2.22 6.89 -3.38
CA LEU A 104 -1.46 7.14 -4.59
C LEU A 104 -1.76 8.57 -5.06
N THR A 105 -0.70 9.36 -5.22
CA THR A 105 -0.76 10.73 -5.72
C THR A 105 0.07 10.83 -6.99
N ILE A 106 -0.56 11.28 -8.08
CA ILE A 106 0.12 11.51 -9.35
C ILE A 106 0.46 13.00 -9.44
N LEU A 107 1.74 13.29 -9.60
CA LEU A 107 2.30 14.63 -9.68
C LEU A 107 2.79 14.91 -11.11
N ARG A 108 2.59 16.12 -11.60
CA ARG A 108 3.09 16.59 -12.89
C ARG A 108 3.86 17.89 -12.74
N ARG A 109 4.94 18.02 -13.50
CA ARG A 109 5.72 19.25 -13.62
C ARG A 109 6.13 19.43 -15.08
N GLY A 110 5.32 20.17 -15.84
CA GLY A 110 5.49 20.36 -17.28
C GLY A 110 5.31 19.04 -18.05
N LYS A 111 6.42 18.46 -18.53
CA LYS A 111 6.46 17.16 -19.23
C LYS A 111 6.87 15.98 -18.33
N ARG A 112 7.26 16.25 -17.09
CA ARG A 112 7.67 15.23 -16.12
C ARG A 112 6.48 14.82 -15.29
N HIS A 113 6.42 13.53 -14.97
CA HIS A 113 5.46 13.01 -14.03
C HIS A 113 6.16 12.22 -12.94
N ARG A 114 5.53 12.18 -11.78
CA ARG A 114 5.99 11.44 -10.62
C ARG A 114 4.80 10.78 -9.96
N VAL A 115 4.95 9.53 -9.57
CA VAL A 115 3.96 8.82 -8.77
C VAL A 115 4.51 8.70 -7.36
N GLN A 116 3.76 9.22 -6.40
CA GLN A 116 4.02 9.04 -4.97
C GLN A 116 3.01 8.04 -4.43
N VAL A 117 3.50 6.93 -3.88
CA VAL A 117 2.67 5.95 -3.21
C VAL A 117 3.01 5.93 -1.73
N GLU A 118 2.01 6.19 -0.90
CA GLU A 118 2.06 6.02 0.54
C GLU A 118 1.29 4.75 0.90
N TYR A 119 2.00 3.68 1.23
CA TYR A 119 1.42 2.41 1.67
C TYR A 119 1.46 2.33 3.20
N THR A 120 0.31 2.09 3.81
CA THR A 120 0.14 2.03 5.26
C THR A 120 -0.40 0.67 5.69
N GLY A 121 0.00 0.22 6.87
CA GLY A 121 -0.59 -0.99 7.44
C GLY A 121 -0.21 -1.21 8.89
N ARG A 122 -1.03 -2.01 9.57
CA ARG A 122 -0.81 -2.41 10.95
C ARG A 122 0.00 -3.70 11.00
N PRO A 123 1.25 -3.66 11.50
CA PRO A 123 2.08 -4.86 11.60
C PRO A 123 1.53 -5.82 12.65
N ALA A 124 1.65 -7.11 12.36
CA ALA A 124 1.43 -8.16 13.33
C ALA A 124 2.44 -9.28 13.18
N ARG A 125 2.66 -9.94 14.32
CA ARG A 125 3.41 -11.18 14.38
C ARG A 125 2.42 -12.32 14.53
N LEU A 126 2.32 -13.10 13.47
CA LEU A 126 1.55 -14.32 13.40
C LEU A 126 2.41 -15.50 13.89
N VAL A 127 2.05 -16.10 15.02
CA VAL A 127 2.59 -17.38 15.50
C VAL A 127 1.78 -18.53 14.91
N GLY A 128 2.33 -19.26 13.93
CA GLY A 128 1.65 -20.38 13.29
C GLY A 128 1.94 -20.50 11.79
N LYS A 129 1.01 -21.11 11.02
CA LYS A 129 1.08 -21.13 9.55
C LYS A 129 0.80 -19.72 9.02
N VAL A 130 1.82 -19.07 8.46
CA VAL A 130 1.68 -17.75 7.84
C VAL A 130 0.97 -17.93 6.48
N PRO A 131 -0.17 -17.27 6.25
CA PRO A 131 -0.86 -17.34 4.96
C PRO A 131 0.00 -16.76 3.83
N ALA A 132 -0.20 -17.25 2.61
CA ALA A 132 0.52 -16.76 1.44
C ALA A 132 0.30 -15.25 1.23
N LEU A 133 1.34 -14.58 0.71
CA LEU A 133 1.31 -13.15 0.47
C LEU A 133 0.27 -12.80 -0.60
N ARG A 134 -0.90 -12.29 -0.18
CA ARG A 134 -1.98 -11.87 -1.09
C ARG A 134 -1.58 -10.62 -1.87
N PRO A 135 -2.15 -10.32 -3.05
CA PRO A 135 -1.95 -9.02 -3.70
C PRO A 135 -2.47 -7.86 -2.82
N PRO A 136 -1.96 -6.62 -3.00
CA PRO A 136 -2.47 -5.46 -2.28
C PRO A 136 -4.00 -5.32 -2.43
N PRO A 137 -4.71 -4.82 -1.39
CA PRO A 137 -6.15 -4.68 -1.45
C PRO A 137 -6.57 -3.74 -2.58
N PHE A 138 -7.61 -4.16 -3.29
CA PHE A 138 -8.22 -3.49 -4.44
C PHE A 138 -7.23 -2.95 -5.49
N ILE A 139 -6.10 -3.62 -5.72
CA ILE A 139 -5.15 -3.27 -6.79
C ILE A 139 -5.80 -3.17 -8.19
N GLN A 140 -6.97 -3.78 -8.37
CA GLN A 140 -7.73 -3.82 -9.62
C GLN A 140 -8.45 -2.49 -9.95
N ILE A 141 -8.63 -1.60 -8.98
CA ILE A 141 -9.32 -0.30 -9.18
C ILE A 141 -8.38 0.80 -9.69
N LEU A 142 -7.08 0.49 -9.85
CA LEU A 142 -6.07 1.36 -10.42
C LEU A 142 -6.15 1.40 -11.94
#